data_AF-Q58D08-F1
#
_entry.id   AF-Q58D08-F1
#
_cell.length_a   1.000
_cell.length_b   1.000
_cell.length_c   1.000
_cell.angle_alpha   90.00
_cell.angle_beta   90.00
_cell.angle_gamma   90.00
#
_symmetry.space_group_name_H-M   'P 1'
#
loop_
_entity.id
_entity.type
_entity.pdbx_description
1 polymer ?
#
loop_
_entity_poly.entity_id
_entity_poly.type
_entity_poly.pdbx_seq_one_letter_code
_entity_poly.pdbx_strand_id
1 'polypeptide(L)'
;MAAAAEESGWRRVGFVGAGRMAEAIAQGLIQAGKVEAEHVLASAPSDRNLCRFRAMGCQTTHSNLEVLHSCSLVFFATKPHILPAVLVEVAPAVTAEHILVSVAAGVSLSTLEKLLPPMARVLRVSPNLPCIVQEGAMVMARGCCAGSYEAQLLRSLLEACGQCEEVPEAQVDVHTGLSGSGVAFVCAFSEALAEGAIKMGMPSGLAHRIAAQTLLGTAKVLLQKGQHPAQLRTDVCTPGGTTIYGLHVLEQGGLRATAMSAVEAATCRARELSRNPSPVVAQVPSVLQALQGEGALAHREHSSVARS
;
A
#
# COMPACT_ATOMS: atom_id res chain seq x y z
N MET A 1 -0.11 26.59 13.63
CA MET A 1 1.22 26.87 13.06
C MET A 1 1.25 26.40 11.61
N ALA A 2 0.64 27.16 10.70
CA ALA A 2 0.55 26.86 9.28
C ALA A 2 1.82 27.33 8.53
N ALA A 3 2.97 26.73 8.83
CA ALA A 3 4.27 27.17 8.31
C ALA A 3 5.12 26.03 7.76
N ALA A 4 4.50 25.10 7.02
CA ALA A 4 5.23 24.05 6.30
C ALA A 4 4.61 23.70 4.93
N ALA A 5 3.79 24.58 4.35
CA ALA A 5 3.23 24.40 3.00
C ALA A 5 3.91 25.29 1.95
N GLU A 6 4.78 26.21 2.34
CA GLU A 6 5.62 26.98 1.43
C GLU A 6 6.99 26.32 1.32
N GLU A 7 7.09 25.31 0.43
CA GLU A 7 8.29 24.93 -0.34
C GLU A 7 8.09 23.52 -0.92
N SER A 8 7.17 23.38 -1.87
CA SER A 8 7.23 22.31 -2.88
C SER A 8 6.09 22.52 -3.86
N GLY A 9 6.42 22.86 -5.11
CA GLY A 9 5.46 23.15 -6.18
C GLY A 9 4.69 21.93 -6.70
N TRP A 10 4.15 21.09 -5.83
CA TRP A 10 3.24 20.02 -6.24
C TRP A 10 1.81 20.58 -6.28
N ARG A 11 1.14 20.43 -7.42
CA ARG A 11 -0.13 21.12 -7.69
C ARG A 11 -1.33 20.38 -7.10
N ARG A 12 -1.37 19.04 -7.14
CA ARG A 12 -2.50 18.17 -6.72
C ARG A 12 -2.07 16.71 -6.53
N VAL A 13 -2.81 15.96 -5.72
CA VAL A 13 -2.68 14.49 -5.58
C VAL A 13 -3.75 13.80 -6.42
N GLY A 14 -3.31 12.90 -7.28
CA GLY A 14 -4.15 12.10 -8.16
C GLY A 14 -4.25 10.65 -7.68
N PHE A 15 -5.42 10.05 -7.79
CA PHE A 15 -5.62 8.61 -7.59
C PHE A 15 -6.20 7.99 -8.85
N VAL A 16 -5.43 7.13 -9.50
CA VAL A 16 -5.92 6.25 -10.55
C VAL A 16 -6.45 4.98 -9.90
N GLY A 17 -7.77 4.90 -9.78
CA GLY A 17 -8.48 3.89 -9.01
C GLY A 17 -8.93 4.40 -7.64
N ALA A 18 -10.25 4.41 -7.41
CA ALA A 18 -10.87 4.86 -6.16
C ALA A 18 -11.22 3.68 -5.22
N GLY A 19 -10.31 2.72 -5.02
CA GLY A 19 -10.56 1.60 -4.09
C GLY A 19 -10.47 2.00 -2.62
N ARG A 20 -10.71 1.03 -1.71
CA ARG A 20 -10.56 1.23 -0.25
C ARG A 20 -9.19 1.77 0.16
N MET A 21 -8.12 1.33 -0.51
CA MET A 21 -6.77 1.79 -0.19
C MET A 21 -6.53 3.23 -0.65
N ALA A 22 -7.03 3.60 -1.83
CA ALA A 22 -6.98 4.99 -2.30
C ALA A 22 -7.76 5.91 -1.36
N GLU A 23 -8.97 5.48 -0.94
CA GLU A 23 -9.80 6.17 0.03
C GLU A 23 -9.07 6.36 1.36
N ALA A 24 -8.44 5.31 1.90
CA ALA A 24 -7.69 5.37 3.15
C ALA A 24 -6.54 6.38 3.10
N ILE A 25 -5.76 6.36 2.01
CA ILE A 25 -4.64 7.28 1.81
C ILE A 25 -5.18 8.71 1.68
N ALA A 26 -6.15 8.95 0.80
CA ALA A 26 -6.74 10.28 0.62
C ALA A 26 -7.30 10.83 1.94
N GLN A 27 -8.04 10.01 2.68
CA GLN A 27 -8.59 10.38 3.98
C GLN A 27 -7.50 10.74 4.98
N GLY A 28 -6.42 9.95 5.07
CA GLY A 28 -5.30 10.22 5.98
C GLY A 28 -4.61 11.54 5.67
N LEU A 29 -4.33 11.79 4.38
CA LEU A 29 -3.71 13.03 3.92
C LEU A 29 -4.56 14.27 4.24
N ILE A 30 -5.87 14.19 4.03
CA ILE A 30 -6.81 15.28 4.30
C ILE A 30 -6.95 15.53 5.80
N GLN A 31 -7.16 14.48 6.59
CA GLN A 31 -7.34 14.61 8.04
C GLN A 31 -6.09 15.15 8.75
N ALA A 32 -4.90 14.82 8.25
CA ALA A 32 -3.65 15.36 8.77
C ALA A 32 -3.33 16.79 8.26
N GLY A 33 -4.19 17.39 7.42
CA GLY A 33 -3.95 18.72 6.84
C GLY A 33 -2.75 18.76 5.89
N LYS A 34 -2.36 17.62 5.33
CA LYS A 34 -1.24 17.53 4.38
C LYS A 34 -1.66 17.95 2.97
N VAL A 35 -2.94 17.75 2.64
CA VAL A 35 -3.54 17.97 1.34
C VAL A 35 -4.97 18.46 1.54
N GLU A 36 -5.31 19.62 0.99
CA GLU A 36 -6.70 20.08 0.96
C GLU A 36 -7.55 19.17 0.08
N ALA A 37 -8.78 18.86 0.49
CA ALA A 37 -9.63 17.90 -0.21
C ALA A 37 -9.87 18.27 -1.69
N GLU A 38 -10.02 19.56 -1.99
CA GLU A 38 -10.21 20.06 -3.35
C GLU A 38 -8.99 19.86 -4.27
N HIS A 39 -7.80 19.60 -3.70
CA HIS A 39 -6.58 19.27 -4.43
C HIS A 39 -6.37 17.77 -4.63
N VAL A 40 -7.36 16.95 -4.25
CA VAL A 40 -7.40 15.52 -4.54
C VAL A 40 -8.32 15.27 -5.73
N LEU A 41 -7.83 14.54 -6.73
CA LEU A 41 -8.62 14.07 -7.87
C LEU A 41 -8.54 12.55 -7.97
N ALA A 42 -9.68 11.86 -7.95
CA ALA A 42 -9.75 10.41 -8.09
C ALA A 42 -10.49 9.97 -9.36
N SER A 43 -9.91 9.02 -10.10
CA SER A 43 -10.56 8.36 -11.23
C SER A 43 -11.05 6.95 -10.90
N ALA A 44 -12.18 6.58 -11.49
CA ALA A 44 -12.67 5.20 -11.52
C ALA A 44 -13.64 5.00 -12.70
N PRO A 45 -13.79 3.76 -13.21
CA PRO A 45 -14.69 3.50 -14.34
C PRO A 45 -16.19 3.66 -14.00
N SER A 46 -16.55 3.71 -12.70
CA SER A 46 -17.92 3.92 -12.27
C SER A 46 -18.00 4.73 -10.97
N ASP A 47 -19.17 5.31 -10.71
CA ASP A 47 -19.42 6.16 -9.54
C ASP A 47 -19.45 5.42 -8.20
N ARG A 48 -19.47 4.07 -8.22
CA ARG A 48 -19.66 3.23 -7.03
C ARG A 48 -18.77 3.62 -5.86
N ASN A 49 -17.51 3.94 -6.13
CA ASN A 49 -16.56 4.34 -5.09
C ASN A 49 -16.25 5.85 -5.10
N LEU A 50 -16.50 6.56 -6.21
CA LEU A 50 -16.24 8.00 -6.34
C LEU A 50 -17.12 8.82 -5.38
N CYS A 51 -18.31 8.34 -5.04
CA CYS A 51 -19.18 8.99 -4.04
C CYS A 51 -18.48 9.19 -2.68
N ARG A 52 -17.56 8.30 -2.29
CA ARG A 52 -16.79 8.41 -1.04
C ARG A 52 -15.76 9.53 -1.10
N PHE A 53 -15.12 9.70 -2.25
CA PHE A 53 -14.21 10.82 -2.51
C PHE A 53 -14.97 12.15 -2.50
N ARG A 54 -16.13 12.22 -3.16
CA ARG A 54 -17.00 13.43 -3.11
C ARG A 54 -17.45 13.76 -1.69
N ALA A 55 -17.77 12.75 -0.88
CA ALA A 55 -18.16 12.94 0.52
C ALA A 55 -17.02 13.52 1.38
N MET A 56 -15.76 13.33 0.97
CA MET A 56 -14.59 13.96 1.58
C MET A 56 -14.29 15.35 1.02
N GLY A 57 -15.04 15.83 0.02
CA GLY A 57 -14.80 17.09 -0.68
C GLY A 57 -13.82 16.99 -1.86
N CYS A 58 -13.43 15.77 -2.27
CA CYS A 58 -12.51 15.57 -3.38
C CYS A 58 -13.18 15.71 -4.75
N GLN A 59 -12.38 16.08 -5.74
CA GLN A 59 -12.79 16.04 -7.14
C GLN A 59 -12.74 14.59 -7.66
N THR A 60 -13.57 14.30 -8.66
CA THR A 60 -13.68 12.95 -9.23
C THR A 60 -13.87 13.00 -10.73
N THR A 61 -13.31 12.02 -11.44
CA THR A 61 -13.46 11.87 -12.89
C THR A 61 -13.61 10.40 -13.28
N HIS A 62 -14.00 10.15 -14.52
CA HIS A 62 -13.93 8.82 -15.15
C HIS A 62 -12.70 8.65 -16.05
N SER A 63 -11.88 9.70 -16.22
CA SER A 63 -10.70 9.70 -17.09
C SER A 63 -9.41 9.56 -16.29
N ASN A 64 -8.62 8.51 -16.57
CA ASN A 64 -7.29 8.38 -15.96
C ASN A 64 -6.33 9.45 -16.49
N LEU A 65 -6.45 9.83 -17.76
CA LEU A 65 -5.64 10.89 -18.38
C LEU A 65 -5.85 12.25 -17.72
N GLU A 66 -7.09 12.56 -17.32
CA GLU A 66 -7.38 13.82 -16.61
C GLU A 66 -6.66 13.91 -15.25
N VAL A 67 -6.48 12.77 -14.57
CA VAL A 67 -5.68 12.69 -13.34
C VAL A 67 -4.23 13.08 -13.63
N LEU A 68 -3.62 12.52 -14.67
CA LEU A 68 -2.23 12.85 -15.04
C LEU A 68 -2.09 14.31 -15.50
N HIS A 69 -3.07 14.85 -16.23
CA HIS A 69 -3.00 16.26 -16.65
C HIS A 69 -3.15 17.25 -15.49
N SER A 70 -3.81 16.85 -14.40
CA SER A 70 -4.14 17.74 -13.28
C SER A 70 -3.26 17.57 -12.04
N CYS A 71 -2.59 16.42 -11.90
CA CYS A 71 -1.91 16.01 -10.68
C CYS A 71 -0.44 15.66 -10.94
N SER A 72 0.44 16.13 -10.06
CA SER A 72 1.89 15.83 -10.12
C SER A 72 2.25 14.60 -9.29
N LEU A 73 1.59 14.37 -8.16
CA LEU A 73 1.74 13.14 -7.39
C LEU A 73 0.57 12.21 -7.70
N VAL A 74 0.82 11.07 -8.36
CA VAL A 74 -0.23 10.17 -8.83
C VAL A 74 -0.07 8.78 -8.22
N PHE A 75 -1.08 8.34 -7.48
CA PHE A 75 -1.19 7.00 -6.93
C PHE A 75 -1.94 6.08 -7.88
N PHE A 76 -1.29 4.99 -8.31
CA PHE A 76 -1.92 3.88 -8.98
C PHE A 76 -2.46 2.87 -7.95
N ALA A 77 -3.76 2.98 -7.68
CA ALA A 77 -4.49 2.19 -6.67
C ALA A 77 -5.54 1.27 -7.30
N THR A 78 -5.24 0.75 -8.50
CA THR A 78 -6.06 -0.23 -9.20
C THR A 78 -5.78 -1.66 -8.72
N LYS A 79 -6.56 -2.62 -9.21
CA LYS A 79 -6.25 -4.04 -8.99
C LYS A 79 -4.98 -4.42 -9.77
N PRO A 80 -4.10 -5.28 -9.23
CA PRO A 80 -2.83 -5.62 -9.86
C PRO A 80 -2.93 -6.11 -11.31
N HIS A 81 -3.95 -6.90 -11.64
CA HIS A 81 -4.16 -7.43 -13.00
C HIS A 81 -4.66 -6.37 -14.01
N ILE A 82 -5.13 -5.22 -13.53
CA ILE A 82 -5.62 -4.11 -14.37
C ILE A 82 -4.51 -3.07 -14.57
N LEU A 83 -3.60 -2.95 -13.61
CA LEU A 83 -2.57 -1.91 -13.61
C LEU A 83 -1.77 -1.83 -14.92
N PRO A 84 -1.30 -2.92 -15.56
CA PRO A 84 -0.53 -2.79 -16.79
C PRO A 84 -1.27 -2.07 -17.92
N ALA A 85 -2.55 -2.38 -18.13
CA ALA A 85 -3.35 -1.74 -19.17
C ALA A 85 -3.55 -0.24 -18.88
N VAL A 86 -3.73 0.10 -17.61
CA VAL A 86 -3.83 1.50 -17.15
C VAL A 86 -2.51 2.25 -17.33
N LEU A 87 -1.37 1.63 -17.05
CA LEU A 87 -0.07 2.26 -17.26
C LEU A 87 0.17 2.55 -18.74
N VAL A 88 -0.19 1.61 -19.63
CA VAL A 88 -0.13 1.80 -21.08
C VAL A 88 -1.04 2.94 -21.53
N GLU A 89 -2.27 3.02 -21.02
CA GLU A 89 -3.22 4.10 -21.31
C GLU A 89 -2.64 5.48 -20.95
N VAL A 90 -2.04 5.62 -19.77
CA VAL A 90 -1.59 6.92 -19.26
C VAL A 90 -0.15 7.28 -19.61
N ALA A 91 0.67 6.33 -20.08
CA ALA A 91 2.08 6.54 -20.38
C ALA A 91 2.35 7.77 -21.29
N PRO A 92 1.54 8.07 -22.32
CA PRO A 92 1.73 9.27 -23.15
C PRO A 92 1.55 10.60 -22.42
N ALA A 93 0.82 10.63 -21.29
CA ALA A 93 0.58 11.84 -20.51
C ALA A 93 1.61 12.07 -19.39
N VAL A 94 2.50 11.10 -19.14
CA VAL A 94 3.50 11.18 -18.08
C VAL A 94 4.62 12.13 -18.47
N THR A 95 4.92 13.09 -17.59
CA THR A 95 5.99 14.09 -17.74
C THR A 95 7.03 13.97 -16.62
N ALA A 96 8.15 14.69 -16.75
CA ALA A 96 9.21 14.72 -15.73
C ALA A 96 8.79 15.34 -14.39
N GLU A 97 7.66 16.07 -14.36
CA GLU A 97 7.09 16.64 -13.12
C GLU A 97 6.35 15.60 -12.27
N HIS A 98 6.00 14.45 -12.86
CA HIS A 98 5.22 13.44 -12.18
C HIS A 98 6.05 12.62 -11.19
N ILE A 99 5.47 12.39 -10.03
CA ILE A 99 5.87 11.37 -9.05
C ILE A 99 4.79 10.30 -9.09
N LEU A 100 5.15 9.12 -9.55
CA LEU A 100 4.23 8.02 -9.81
C LEU A 100 4.37 6.96 -8.72
N VAL A 101 3.30 6.69 -7.99
CA VAL A 101 3.32 5.80 -6.82
C VAL A 101 2.38 4.62 -7.06
N SER A 102 2.89 3.41 -7.14
CA SER A 102 2.04 2.21 -7.20
C SER A 102 1.80 1.64 -5.81
N VAL A 103 0.53 1.36 -5.48
CA VAL A 103 0.13 0.58 -4.30
C VAL A 103 -0.39 -0.81 -4.67
N ALA A 104 -0.21 -1.23 -5.92
CA ALA A 104 -0.67 -2.52 -6.40
C ALA A 104 0.25 -3.66 -5.92
N ALA A 105 -0.34 -4.59 -5.17
CA ALA A 105 0.36 -5.78 -4.70
C ALA A 105 0.89 -6.65 -5.87
N GLY A 106 2.12 -7.15 -5.75
CA GLY A 106 2.72 -8.07 -6.72
C GLY A 106 3.17 -7.47 -8.05
N VAL A 107 3.16 -6.14 -8.21
CA VAL A 107 3.71 -5.46 -9.40
C VAL A 107 5.06 -4.85 -9.04
N SER A 108 6.13 -5.35 -9.66
CA SER A 108 7.51 -4.89 -9.39
C SER A 108 7.80 -3.53 -9.99
N LEU A 109 8.77 -2.80 -9.43
CA LEU A 109 9.31 -1.56 -10.02
C LEU A 109 9.76 -1.78 -11.45
N SER A 110 10.46 -2.89 -11.73
CA SER A 110 10.89 -3.23 -13.09
C SER A 110 9.73 -3.37 -14.08
N THR A 111 8.56 -3.82 -13.62
CA THR A 111 7.34 -3.91 -14.45
C THR A 111 6.76 -2.52 -14.68
N LEU A 112 6.72 -1.67 -13.65
CA LEU A 112 6.22 -0.30 -13.75
C LEU A 112 7.10 0.52 -14.72
N GLU A 113 8.42 0.46 -14.56
CA GLU A 113 9.40 1.20 -15.36
C GLU A 113 9.39 0.78 -16.84
N LYS A 114 9.12 -0.50 -17.14
CA LYS A 114 8.99 -0.98 -18.53
C LYS A 114 7.74 -0.47 -19.23
N LEU A 115 6.69 -0.14 -18.47
CA LEU A 115 5.39 0.29 -18.99
C LEU A 115 5.23 1.81 -19.00
N LEU A 116 6.18 2.53 -18.40
CA LEU A 116 6.19 3.98 -18.29
C LEU A 116 7.37 4.55 -19.09
N PRO A 117 7.38 5.87 -19.38
CA PRO A 117 8.51 6.49 -20.05
C PRO A 117 9.84 6.27 -19.29
N PRO A 118 11.00 6.13 -19.97
CA PRO A 118 12.26 5.71 -19.35
C PRO A 118 12.74 6.55 -18.16
N MET A 119 12.37 7.84 -18.10
CA MET A 119 12.78 8.77 -17.04
C MET A 119 11.67 9.02 -15.99
N ALA A 120 10.61 8.19 -15.99
CA ALA A 120 9.51 8.33 -15.05
C ALA A 120 9.98 8.07 -13.60
N ARG A 121 9.61 8.97 -12.68
CA ARG A 121 9.95 8.84 -11.26
C ARG A 121 8.93 7.94 -10.58
N VAL A 122 9.28 6.66 -10.45
CA VAL A 122 8.35 5.64 -9.93
C VAL A 122 8.75 5.24 -8.52
N LEU A 123 7.75 5.15 -7.63
CA LEU A 123 7.86 4.54 -6.31
C LEU A 123 6.82 3.43 -6.18
N ARG A 124 7.18 2.39 -5.43
CA ARG A 124 6.28 1.30 -5.04
C ARG A 124 6.05 1.40 -3.54
N VAL A 125 4.80 1.40 -3.12
CA VAL A 125 4.40 1.41 -1.71
C VAL A 125 3.58 0.16 -1.44
N SER A 126 3.87 -0.51 -0.33
CA SER A 126 3.08 -1.64 0.14
C SER A 126 2.40 -1.27 1.45
N PRO A 127 1.16 -0.78 1.41
CA PRO A 127 0.36 -0.55 2.61
C PRO A 127 -0.30 -1.84 3.12
N ASN A 128 -0.75 -1.82 4.37
CA ASN A 128 -1.57 -2.86 4.97
C ASN A 128 -2.98 -2.31 5.33
N LEU A 129 -3.89 -3.19 5.72
CA LEU A 129 -5.29 -2.82 5.98
C LEU A 129 -5.46 -1.71 7.05
N PRO A 130 -4.71 -1.70 8.17
CA PRO A 130 -4.79 -0.65 9.19
C PRO A 130 -4.62 0.81 8.72
N CYS A 131 -4.14 1.08 7.49
CA CYS A 131 -4.21 2.42 6.90
C CYS A 131 -5.64 3.01 6.90
N ILE A 132 -6.70 2.19 6.87
CA ILE A 132 -8.09 2.67 6.92
C ILE A 132 -8.45 3.38 8.24
N VAL A 133 -7.67 3.12 9.31
CA VAL A 133 -7.79 3.80 10.61
C VAL A 133 -6.52 4.61 10.92
N GLN A 134 -5.73 4.92 9.90
CA GLN A 134 -4.50 5.73 10.00
C GLN A 134 -3.41 5.14 10.92
N GLU A 135 -3.46 3.83 11.16
CA GLU A 135 -2.47 3.07 11.97
C GLU A 135 -1.77 2.01 11.09
N GLY A 136 -1.54 2.37 9.83
CA GLY A 136 -0.89 1.52 8.84
C GLY A 136 0.57 1.22 9.18
N ALA A 137 1.06 0.11 8.64
CA ALA A 137 2.47 -0.13 8.49
C ALA A 137 2.75 -0.30 6.99
N MET A 138 3.58 0.59 6.45
CA MET A 138 3.93 0.68 5.04
C MET A 138 5.43 0.54 4.87
N VAL A 139 5.82 -0.04 3.75
CA VAL A 139 7.18 0.10 3.23
C VAL A 139 7.12 0.66 1.81
N MET A 140 8.16 1.41 1.43
CA MET A 140 8.30 1.94 0.09
C MET A 140 9.66 1.59 -0.52
N ALA A 141 9.69 1.43 -1.83
CA ALA A 141 10.89 1.22 -2.62
C ALA A 141 10.87 2.16 -3.83
N ARG A 142 12.05 2.65 -4.22
CA ARG A 142 12.22 3.60 -5.32
C ARG A 142 12.70 2.91 -6.59
N GLY A 143 12.14 3.33 -7.72
CA GLY A 143 12.69 3.06 -9.04
C GLY A 143 13.98 3.83 -9.29
N CYS A 144 14.63 3.53 -10.42
CA CYS A 144 15.94 4.06 -10.79
C CYS A 144 15.98 5.59 -10.95
N CYS A 145 14.85 6.21 -11.32
CA CYS A 145 14.77 7.66 -11.56
C CYS A 145 14.16 8.45 -10.40
N ALA A 146 13.72 7.81 -9.31
CA ALA A 146 13.20 8.50 -8.13
C ALA A 146 14.34 8.81 -7.13
N GLY A 147 14.54 10.09 -6.83
CA GLY A 147 15.57 10.57 -5.92
C GLY A 147 15.16 10.54 -4.44
N SER A 148 16.05 11.06 -3.58
CA SER A 148 15.77 11.21 -2.15
C SER A 148 14.64 12.20 -1.88
N TYR A 149 14.51 13.23 -2.72
CA TYR A 149 13.44 14.22 -2.63
C TYR A 149 12.06 13.57 -2.74
N GLU A 150 11.84 12.75 -3.78
CA GLU A 150 10.55 12.08 -3.98
C GLU A 150 10.24 11.07 -2.87
N ALA A 151 11.25 10.33 -2.40
CA ALA A 151 11.09 9.43 -1.25
C ALA A 151 10.68 10.19 0.01
N GLN A 152 11.41 11.26 0.36
CA GLN A 152 11.16 12.00 1.59
C GLN A 152 9.81 12.71 1.56
N LEU A 153 9.43 13.27 0.41
CA LEU A 153 8.09 13.83 0.20
C LEU A 153 7.02 12.77 0.42
N LEU A 154 7.11 11.63 -0.28
CA LEU A 154 6.13 10.56 -0.18
C LEU A 154 6.03 10.01 1.24
N ARG A 155 7.16 9.80 1.92
CA ARG A 155 7.19 9.38 3.33
C ARG A 155 6.47 10.38 4.22
N SER A 156 6.78 11.67 4.12
CA SER A 156 6.18 12.72 4.95
C SER A 156 4.65 12.84 4.79
N LEU A 157 4.15 12.48 3.61
CA LEU A 157 2.72 12.40 3.31
C LEU A 157 2.12 11.12 3.90
N LEU A 158 2.73 9.96 3.62
CA LEU A 158 2.22 8.67 4.06
C LEU A 158 2.33 8.44 5.57
N GLU A 159 3.17 9.19 6.28
CA GLU A 159 3.17 9.20 7.76
C GLU A 159 1.82 9.61 8.36
N ALA A 160 0.96 10.29 7.60
CA ALA A 160 -0.44 10.54 7.98
C ALA A 160 -1.30 9.27 8.03
N CYS A 161 -0.86 8.19 7.38
CA CYS A 161 -1.57 6.91 7.28
C CYS A 161 -0.96 5.81 8.16
N GLY A 162 0.03 6.15 9.00
CA GLY A 162 0.77 5.22 9.86
C GLY A 162 2.27 5.23 9.58
N GLN A 163 2.99 4.20 10.01
CA GLN A 163 4.44 4.11 9.81
C GLN A 163 4.78 3.85 8.33
N CYS A 164 5.79 4.55 7.80
CA CYS A 164 6.27 4.36 6.43
C CYS A 164 7.81 4.40 6.40
N GLU A 165 8.42 3.32 5.92
CA GLU A 165 9.89 3.20 5.83
C GLU A 165 10.36 2.90 4.40
N GLU A 166 11.48 3.49 4.01
CA GLU A 166 12.15 3.15 2.76
C GLU A 166 12.97 1.87 2.93
N VAL A 167 12.80 0.92 2.01
CA VAL A 167 13.49 -0.37 2.03
C VAL A 167 13.95 -0.77 0.62
N PRO A 168 14.94 -1.67 0.51
CA PRO A 168 15.19 -2.37 -0.74
C PRO A 168 13.93 -3.10 -1.22
N GLU A 169 13.66 -3.12 -2.52
CA GLU A 169 12.41 -3.71 -3.07
C GLU A 169 12.20 -5.18 -2.64
N ALA A 170 13.27 -5.95 -2.46
CA ALA A 170 13.20 -7.33 -1.99
C ALA A 170 12.55 -7.49 -0.59
N GLN A 171 12.55 -6.42 0.23
CA GLN A 171 11.89 -6.41 1.53
C GLN A 171 10.39 -6.12 1.44
N VAL A 172 9.87 -5.69 0.28
CA VAL A 172 8.43 -5.48 0.09
C VAL A 172 7.66 -6.81 0.18
N ASP A 173 8.22 -7.91 -0.34
CA ASP A 173 7.63 -9.24 -0.21
C ASP A 173 7.74 -9.77 1.24
N VAL A 174 8.80 -9.39 1.96
CA VAL A 174 8.95 -9.68 3.40
C VAL A 174 7.89 -8.94 4.20
N HIS A 175 7.70 -7.65 3.92
CA HIS A 175 6.64 -6.83 4.51
C HIS A 175 5.25 -7.38 4.20
N THR A 176 5.02 -7.90 2.98
CA THR A 176 3.76 -8.56 2.65
C THR A 176 3.50 -9.76 3.56
N GLY A 177 4.50 -10.61 3.78
CA GLY A 177 4.37 -11.77 4.67
C GLY A 177 4.23 -11.40 6.15
N LEU A 178 4.94 -10.36 6.60
CA LEU A 178 4.93 -9.90 7.99
C LEU A 178 3.71 -9.06 8.34
N SER A 179 3.47 -7.98 7.61
CA SER A 179 2.49 -6.92 7.93
C SER A 179 1.21 -7.08 7.11
N GLY A 180 1.33 -7.35 5.80
CA GLY A 180 0.18 -7.54 4.93
C GLY A 180 -0.68 -8.73 5.37
N SER A 181 -0.10 -9.93 5.39
CA SER A 181 -0.71 -11.15 5.93
C SER A 181 -0.83 -11.10 7.46
N GLY A 182 0.05 -10.36 8.14
CA GLY A 182 0.05 -10.19 9.59
C GLY A 182 -1.27 -9.72 10.18
N VAL A 183 -2.03 -8.89 9.45
CA VAL A 183 -3.37 -8.47 9.89
C VAL A 183 -4.26 -9.68 10.17
N ALA A 184 -4.25 -10.68 9.29
CA ALA A 184 -5.03 -11.90 9.49
C ALA A 184 -4.50 -12.75 10.65
N PHE A 185 -3.17 -12.79 10.84
CA PHE A 185 -2.55 -13.52 11.95
C PHE A 185 -2.95 -12.90 13.30
N VAL A 186 -2.97 -11.56 13.39
CA VAL A 186 -3.42 -10.84 14.58
C VAL A 186 -4.92 -11.05 14.83
N CYS A 187 -5.75 -11.08 13.79
CA CYS A 187 -7.17 -11.43 13.92
C CYS A 187 -7.37 -12.83 14.51
N ALA A 188 -6.67 -13.84 13.95
CA ALA A 188 -6.75 -15.21 14.45
C ALA A 188 -6.29 -15.34 15.91
N PHE A 189 -5.22 -14.62 16.27
CA PHE A 189 -4.74 -14.61 17.66
C PHE A 189 -5.72 -13.89 18.61
N SER A 190 -6.31 -12.77 18.18
CA SER A 190 -7.34 -12.05 18.94
C SER A 190 -8.58 -12.90 19.19
N GLU A 191 -9.03 -13.62 18.16
CA GLU A 191 -10.13 -14.57 18.24
C GLU A 191 -9.82 -15.70 19.22
N ALA A 192 -8.64 -16.34 19.11
CA ALA A 192 -8.23 -17.41 20.02
C ALA A 192 -8.17 -16.97 21.50
N LEU A 193 -7.71 -15.73 21.78
CA LEU A 193 -7.73 -15.17 23.13
C LEU A 193 -9.16 -14.97 23.64
N ALA A 194 -10.05 -14.44 22.80
CA ALA A 194 -11.44 -14.22 23.16
C ALA A 194 -12.18 -15.54 23.41
N GLU A 195 -11.98 -16.55 22.57
CA GLU A 195 -12.54 -17.90 22.74
C GLU A 195 -12.02 -18.57 24.01
N GLY A 196 -10.74 -18.40 24.34
CA GLY A 196 -10.17 -18.83 25.61
C GLY A 196 -10.91 -18.21 26.81
N ALA A 197 -11.23 -16.91 26.76
CA ALA A 197 -12.01 -16.25 27.82
C ALA A 197 -13.48 -16.71 27.87
N ILE A 198 -14.11 -16.96 26.72
CA ILE A 198 -15.48 -17.49 26.62
C ILE A 198 -15.56 -18.88 27.23
N LYS A 199 -14.56 -19.74 26.96
CA LYS A 199 -14.44 -21.06 27.60
C LYS A 199 -14.39 -20.97 29.12
N MET A 200 -13.88 -19.87 29.66
CA MET A 200 -13.84 -19.59 31.10
C MET A 200 -15.09 -18.84 31.61
N GLY A 201 -16.14 -18.70 30.79
CA GLY A 201 -17.43 -18.13 31.17
C GLY A 201 -17.60 -16.63 30.89
N MET A 202 -16.65 -15.99 30.22
CA MET A 202 -16.78 -14.57 29.85
C MET A 202 -17.78 -14.39 28.71
N PRO A 203 -18.67 -13.38 28.74
CA PRO A 203 -19.55 -13.07 27.61
C PRO A 203 -18.76 -12.72 26.34
N SER A 204 -19.15 -13.29 25.19
CA SER A 204 -18.43 -13.16 23.91
C SER A 204 -18.13 -11.70 23.51
N GLY A 205 -19.14 -10.82 23.55
CA GLY A 205 -18.94 -9.42 23.18
C GLY A 205 -17.93 -8.69 24.09
N LEU A 206 -17.83 -9.08 25.37
CA LEU A 206 -16.83 -8.54 26.28
C LEU A 206 -15.44 -9.11 25.98
N ALA A 207 -15.34 -10.42 25.74
CA ALA A 207 -14.10 -11.11 25.43
C ALA A 207 -13.39 -10.54 24.20
N HIS A 208 -14.11 -10.35 23.09
CA HIS A 208 -13.53 -9.77 21.86
C HIS A 208 -13.04 -8.33 22.07
N ARG A 209 -13.80 -7.49 22.80
CA ARG A 209 -13.37 -6.11 23.09
C ARG A 209 -12.11 -6.07 23.96
N ILE A 210 -12.05 -6.91 25.00
CA ILE A 210 -10.87 -6.99 25.87
C ILE A 210 -9.67 -7.50 25.07
N ALA A 211 -9.81 -8.56 24.27
CA ALA A 211 -8.72 -9.07 23.42
C ALA A 211 -8.18 -8.00 22.48
N ALA A 212 -9.05 -7.27 21.76
CA ALA A 212 -8.65 -6.18 20.89
C ALA A 212 -7.94 -5.04 21.66
N GLN A 213 -8.45 -4.65 22.84
CA GLN A 213 -7.84 -3.62 23.68
C GLN A 213 -6.48 -4.06 24.23
N THR A 214 -6.32 -5.33 24.61
CA THR A 214 -5.04 -5.91 25.04
C THR A 214 -4.01 -5.81 23.92
N LEU A 215 -4.37 -6.18 22.69
CA LEU A 215 -3.48 -6.07 21.53
C LEU A 215 -3.08 -4.63 21.26
N LEU A 216 -4.03 -3.70 21.23
CA LEU A 216 -3.78 -2.27 21.01
C LEU A 216 -2.85 -1.68 22.09
N GLY A 217 -3.15 -1.95 23.36
CA GLY A 217 -2.36 -1.46 24.48
C GLY A 217 -0.93 -1.99 24.47
N THR A 218 -0.75 -3.30 24.26
CA THR A 218 0.57 -3.92 24.15
C THR A 218 1.36 -3.36 22.97
N ALA A 219 0.74 -3.21 21.79
CA ALA A 219 1.39 -2.61 20.63
C ALA A 219 1.85 -1.18 20.89
N LYS A 220 1.02 -0.35 21.55
CA LYS A 220 1.40 1.03 21.94
C LYS A 220 2.61 1.06 22.88
N VAL A 221 2.68 0.16 23.85
CA VAL A 221 3.84 0.07 24.76
C VAL A 221 5.11 -0.25 23.98
N LEU A 222 5.07 -1.22 23.08
CA LEU A 222 6.22 -1.61 22.25
C LEU A 222 6.71 -0.45 21.38
N LEU A 223 5.79 0.27 20.72
CA LEU A 223 6.13 1.37 19.81
C LEU A 223 6.60 2.63 20.54
N GLN A 224 5.91 3.03 21.61
CA GLN A 224 6.19 4.31 22.29
C GLN A 224 7.38 4.23 23.25
N LYS A 225 7.58 3.07 23.91
CA LYS A 225 8.70 2.91 24.84
C LYS A 225 9.95 2.31 24.19
N GLY A 226 9.84 1.82 22.95
CA GLY A 226 10.93 1.12 22.26
C GLY A 226 11.42 -0.12 23.02
N GLN A 227 10.61 -0.67 23.94
CA GLN A 227 11.00 -1.80 24.76
C GLN A 227 11.04 -3.07 23.90
N HIS A 228 12.13 -3.83 24.02
CA HIS A 228 12.23 -5.12 23.36
C HIS A 228 11.10 -6.06 23.86
N PRO A 229 10.41 -6.82 22.98
CA PRO A 229 9.28 -7.66 23.38
C PRO A 229 9.60 -8.67 24.49
N ALA A 230 10.82 -9.21 24.53
CA ALA A 230 11.26 -10.11 25.60
C ALA A 230 11.34 -9.42 26.97
N GLN A 231 11.71 -8.13 27.00
CA GLN A 231 11.71 -7.35 28.24
C GLN A 231 10.28 -7.10 28.72
N LEU A 232 9.40 -6.62 27.83
CA LEU A 232 8.00 -6.40 28.18
C LEU A 232 7.32 -7.69 28.67
N ARG A 233 7.62 -8.84 28.04
CA ARG A 233 7.17 -10.16 28.51
C ARG A 233 7.68 -10.47 29.93
N THR A 234 8.92 -10.12 30.23
CA THR A 234 9.51 -10.32 31.57
C THR A 234 8.84 -9.41 32.59
N ASP A 235 8.56 -8.15 32.24
CA ASP A 235 7.92 -7.16 33.12
C ASP A 235 6.50 -7.59 33.57
N VAL A 236 5.80 -8.39 32.75
CA VAL A 236 4.46 -8.94 33.07
C VAL A 236 4.48 -10.37 33.64
N CYS A 237 5.66 -10.95 33.85
CA CYS A 237 5.84 -12.26 34.46
C CYS A 237 6.33 -12.14 35.92
N THR A 238 5.44 -12.38 36.87
CA THR A 238 5.83 -12.49 38.29
C THR A 238 6.16 -13.93 38.68
N PRO A 239 7.05 -14.16 39.67
CA PRO A 239 7.33 -15.51 40.17
C PRO A 239 6.03 -16.22 40.63
N GLY A 240 5.74 -17.37 40.04
CA GLY A 240 4.52 -18.14 40.32
C GLY A 240 3.22 -17.51 39.82
N GLY A 241 3.28 -16.42 39.04
CA GLY A 241 2.11 -15.73 38.51
C GLY A 241 1.44 -16.46 37.34
N THR A 242 0.21 -16.07 36.99
CA THR A 242 -0.58 -16.71 35.92
C THR A 242 0.10 -16.64 34.55
N THR A 243 0.85 -15.55 34.27
CA THR A 243 1.52 -15.33 32.99
C THR A 243 2.50 -16.45 32.65
N ILE A 244 3.32 -16.93 33.61
CA ILE A 244 4.34 -17.94 33.30
C ILE A 244 3.71 -19.30 32.97
N TYR A 245 2.60 -19.66 33.63
CA TYR A 245 1.84 -20.87 33.29
C TYR A 245 1.18 -20.75 31.91
N GLY A 246 0.62 -19.59 31.59
CA GLY A 246 0.08 -19.32 30.25
C GLY A 246 1.14 -19.40 29.15
N LEU A 247 2.31 -18.80 29.38
CA LEU A 247 3.45 -18.88 28.46
C LEU A 247 3.92 -20.33 28.27
N HIS A 248 3.96 -21.14 29.33
CA HIS A 248 4.32 -22.55 29.22
C HIS A 248 3.39 -23.30 28.25
N VAL A 249 2.08 -23.09 28.36
CA VAL A 249 1.09 -23.70 27.44
C VAL A 249 1.25 -23.18 26.00
N LEU A 250 1.52 -21.89 25.81
CA LEU A 250 1.78 -21.32 24.48
C LEU A 250 3.03 -21.91 23.83
N GLU A 251 4.10 -22.16 24.60
CA GLU A 251 5.32 -22.78 24.11
C GLU A 251 5.10 -24.28 23.80
N GLN A 252 4.30 -25.00 24.60
CA GLN A 252 3.87 -26.37 24.27
C GLN A 252 3.12 -26.43 22.93
N GLY A 253 2.36 -25.38 22.60
CA GLY A 253 1.69 -25.22 21.30
C GLY A 253 2.61 -24.79 20.16
N GLY A 254 3.91 -24.55 20.40
CA GLY A 254 4.87 -24.16 19.37
C GLY A 254 4.65 -22.76 18.80
N LEU A 255 4.08 -21.82 19.58
CA LEU A 255 3.66 -20.50 19.11
C LEU A 255 4.73 -19.78 18.26
N ARG A 256 5.98 -19.74 18.74
CA ARG A 256 7.07 -19.02 18.06
C ARG A 256 7.41 -19.65 16.71
N ALA A 257 7.52 -20.98 16.67
CA ALA A 257 7.81 -21.71 15.45
C ALA A 257 6.70 -21.48 14.41
N THR A 258 5.44 -21.64 14.82
CA THR A 258 4.28 -21.44 13.94
C THR A 258 4.21 -20.02 13.38
N ALA A 259 4.44 -19.00 14.22
CA ALA A 259 4.43 -17.61 13.77
C ALA A 259 5.55 -17.30 12.77
N MET A 260 6.77 -17.80 13.00
CA MET A 260 7.89 -17.63 12.07
C MET A 260 7.61 -18.31 10.72
N SER A 261 7.13 -19.55 10.75
CA SER A 261 6.78 -20.30 9.54
C SER A 261 5.65 -19.65 8.75
N ALA A 262 4.68 -19.01 9.42
CA ALA A 262 3.59 -18.30 8.76
C ALA A 262 4.10 -17.09 7.96
N VAL A 263 5.02 -16.30 8.53
CA VAL A 263 5.66 -15.17 7.83
C VAL A 263 6.47 -15.68 6.64
N GLU A 264 7.28 -16.72 6.83
CA GLU A 264 8.08 -17.33 5.78
C GLU A 264 7.20 -17.80 4.60
N ALA A 265 6.15 -18.57 4.89
CA ALA A 265 5.24 -19.10 3.87
C ALA A 265 4.56 -17.97 3.08
N ALA A 266 4.09 -16.93 3.76
CA ALA A 266 3.45 -15.78 3.12
C ALA A 266 4.44 -14.97 2.27
N THR A 267 5.68 -14.77 2.74
CA THR A 267 6.74 -14.11 1.96
C THR A 267 7.13 -14.91 0.72
N CYS A 268 7.29 -16.22 0.84
CA CYS A 268 7.58 -17.09 -0.31
C CYS A 268 6.45 -17.02 -1.34
N ARG A 269 5.19 -17.03 -0.89
CA ARG A 269 4.05 -16.88 -1.78
C ARG A 269 3.99 -15.51 -2.46
N ALA A 270 4.33 -14.43 -1.75
CA ALA A 270 4.41 -13.09 -2.34
C ALA A 270 5.44 -13.03 -3.47
N ARG A 271 6.62 -13.65 -3.28
CA ARG A 271 7.66 -13.76 -4.32
C ARG A 271 7.20 -14.54 -5.54
N GLU A 272 6.48 -15.64 -5.34
CA GLU A 272 5.90 -16.44 -6.44
C GLU A 272 4.92 -15.61 -7.29
N LEU A 273 4.03 -14.87 -6.63
CA LEU A 273 3.04 -14.01 -7.29
C LEU A 273 3.70 -12.87 -8.07
N SER A 274 4.79 -12.31 -7.56
CA SER A 274 5.57 -11.28 -8.25
C SER A 274 6.31 -11.82 -9.49
N ARG A 275 6.73 -13.11 -9.50
CA ARG A 275 7.42 -13.76 -10.63
C ARG A 275 6.48 -14.27 -11.73
N ASN A 276 5.30 -14.74 -11.34
CA ASN A 276 4.26 -15.24 -12.24
C ASN A 276 3.04 -14.32 -12.20
N PRO A 277 3.17 -13.07 -12.69
CA PRO A 277 2.03 -12.19 -12.68
C PRO A 277 0.96 -12.75 -13.63
N SER A 278 -0.32 -12.48 -13.32
CA SER A 278 -1.51 -12.92 -14.09
C SER A 278 -1.25 -12.90 -15.62
N PRO A 279 -1.83 -13.82 -16.42
CA PRO A 279 -1.61 -13.87 -17.87
C PRO A 279 -1.75 -12.51 -18.59
N VAL A 280 -2.55 -11.58 -18.06
CA VAL A 280 -2.66 -10.19 -18.53
C VAL A 280 -1.33 -9.42 -18.43
N VAL A 281 -0.57 -9.61 -17.35
CA VAL A 281 0.76 -9.02 -17.16
C VAL A 281 1.81 -9.78 -18.00
N ALA A 282 1.67 -11.11 -18.13
CA ALA A 282 2.55 -11.89 -19.00
C ALA A 282 2.41 -11.50 -20.50
N GLN A 283 1.27 -10.93 -20.89
CA GLN A 283 1.02 -10.37 -22.22
C GLN A 283 1.62 -8.98 -22.42
N VAL A 284 2.24 -8.35 -21.42
CA VAL A 284 2.87 -7.02 -21.56
C VAL A 284 3.83 -6.91 -22.76
N PRO A 285 4.72 -7.89 -23.03
CA PRO A 285 5.53 -7.85 -24.25
C PRO A 285 4.68 -7.84 -25.53
N SER A 286 3.59 -8.62 -25.59
CA SER A 286 2.70 -8.65 -26.75
C SER A 286 1.87 -7.39 -26.93
N VAL A 287 1.43 -6.74 -25.84
CA VAL A 287 0.68 -5.48 -25.89
C VAL A 287 1.58 -4.34 -26.34
N LEU A 288 2.82 -4.26 -25.81
CA LEU A 288 3.82 -3.30 -26.27
C LEU A 288 4.16 -3.49 -27.75
N GLN A 289 4.34 -4.73 -28.21
CA GLN A 289 4.59 -5.04 -29.63
C GLN A 289 3.40 -4.67 -30.53
N ALA A 290 2.17 -4.92 -30.09
CA ALA A 290 0.97 -4.54 -30.84
C ALA A 290 0.87 -3.02 -31.03
N LEU A 291 1.12 -2.25 -29.96
CA LEU A 291 1.06 -0.79 -30.00
C LEU A 291 2.23 -0.16 -30.78
N GLN A 292 3.44 -0.72 -30.67
CA GLN A 292 4.57 -0.31 -31.52
C GLN A 292 4.34 -0.66 -32.99
N GLY A 293 3.67 -1.78 -33.28
CA GLY A 293 3.29 -2.20 -34.63
C GLY A 293 2.26 -1.28 -35.27
N GLU A 294 1.23 -0.87 -34.52
CA GLU A 294 0.22 0.08 -35.01
C GLU A 294 0.82 1.48 -35.23
N GLY A 295 1.73 1.93 -34.35
CA GLY A 295 2.48 3.18 -34.57
C GLY A 295 3.36 3.15 -35.82
N ALA A 296 3.96 2.00 -36.15
CA ALA A 296 4.76 1.83 -37.37
C ALA A 296 3.89 1.79 -38.65
N LEU A 297 2.66 1.29 -38.57
CA LEU A 297 1.69 1.33 -39.68
C LEU A 297 1.22 2.77 -39.94
N ALA A 298 0.93 3.55 -38.90
CA ALA A 298 0.54 4.96 -39.04
C ALA A 298 1.63 5.82 -39.73
N HIS A 299 2.91 5.53 -39.50
CA HIS A 299 4.01 6.23 -40.17
C HIS A 299 4.17 5.85 -41.66
N ARG A 300 3.68 4.69 -42.10
CA ARG A 300 3.72 4.29 -43.53
C ARG A 300 2.60 4.92 -44.35
N GLU A 301 1.41 5.14 -43.77
CA GLU A 301 0.33 5.78 -44.53
C GLU A 301 0.65 7.25 -44.86
N HIS A 302 1.27 7.98 -43.91
CA HIS A 302 1.66 9.38 -44.15
C HIS A 302 2.80 9.57 -45.16
N SER A 303 3.62 8.55 -45.41
CA SER A 303 4.70 8.64 -46.41
C SER A 303 4.25 8.30 -47.84
N SER A 304 3.06 7.74 -48.03
CA SER A 304 2.51 7.44 -49.36
C SER A 304 1.78 8.60 -50.03
N VAL A 305 1.37 9.63 -49.28
CA VAL A 305 0.59 10.77 -49.81
C VAL A 305 1.46 11.90 -50.37
N ALA A 306 2.80 11.82 -50.25
CA ALA A 306 3.70 12.85 -50.77
C ALA A 306 4.27 12.57 -52.19
N ARG A 307 3.63 11.68 -52.97
CA ARG A 307 3.99 11.45 -54.38
C ARG A 307 2.76 11.51 -55.28
N SER A 308 2.21 12.70 -55.45
CA SER A 308 1.41 13.12 -56.60
C SER A 308 1.66 14.60 -56.84
#